data_AF-A0A502WPN2-F1
#
_entry.id   AF-A0A502WPN2-F1
#
_cell.length_a   1.000
_cell.length_b   1.000
_cell.length_c   1.000
_cell.angle_alpha   90.00
_cell.angle_beta   90.00
_cell.angle_gamma   90.00
#
_symmetry.space_group_name_H-M   'P 1'
#
loop_
_entity.id
_entity.type
_entity.pdbx_description
1 polymer ?
#
loop_
_entity_poly.entity_id
_entity_poly.type
_entity_poly.pdbx_seq_one_letter_code
_entity_poly.pdbx_strand_id
1 'polypeptide(L)'
;MKVCFYRSSKPREGLLADAFARGVIEHGDEAVVRQLDGDVQVASDCEVAVMVGVKSKELYQANWRAGIHTILLDKGYSRHSAGGPIKTWEYWRVSVDGHHPTRYLMKTPRPADRLQRLRLKVKPWRTIGDHIVIAGSSAKYNAFYGLPEPTEYAESLVRHLRQFSDRPIVYRPKPSWKEAVAIDGARFSYGEGETIDQVLDGAHAVVTHGSNACFEAVLAGIPCVVLGDAVAKPISSVKLADIESPLMVKRRDRNQWLANLAYAQFTLPEYADGEAWQIIRPQIYG
;
A
#
# COMPACT_ATOMS: atom_id res chain seq x y z
N MET A 1 -1.83 27.35 -1.13
CA MET A 1 -1.67 26.39 -0.02
C MET A 1 -0.20 26.17 0.23
N LYS A 2 0.28 26.14 1.47
CA LYS A 2 1.70 25.87 1.76
C LYS A 2 1.90 24.41 2.16
N VAL A 3 2.84 23.76 1.47
CA VAL A 3 3.10 22.32 1.56
C VAL A 3 4.52 22.06 2.01
N CYS A 4 4.69 21.33 3.12
CA CYS A 4 5.98 20.91 3.63
C CYS A 4 6.30 19.48 3.22
N PHE A 5 7.34 19.28 2.42
CA PHE A 5 7.86 17.96 2.08
C PHE A 5 9.02 17.56 2.99
N TYR A 6 8.83 16.53 3.81
CA TYR A 6 9.91 15.93 4.61
C TYR A 6 10.65 14.84 3.83
N ARG A 7 11.96 15.04 3.63
CA ARG A 7 12.85 14.05 2.99
C ARG A 7 13.91 13.54 3.96
N SER A 8 14.31 12.28 3.80
CA SER A 8 15.55 11.78 4.42
C SER A 8 16.78 12.07 3.53
N SER A 9 17.97 11.68 3.99
CA SER A 9 19.23 11.78 3.23
C SER A 9 19.31 10.85 2.00
N LYS A 10 18.28 10.04 1.73
CA LYS A 10 18.28 9.10 0.59
C LYS A 10 18.12 9.88 -0.72
N PRO A 11 19.02 9.72 -1.71
CA PRO A 11 18.98 10.48 -2.95
C PRO A 11 17.63 10.43 -3.69
N ARG A 12 16.98 9.26 -3.72
CA ARG A 12 15.66 9.10 -4.34
C ARG A 12 14.55 9.96 -3.72
N GLU A 13 14.64 10.25 -2.42
CA GLU A 13 13.65 11.10 -1.74
C GLU A 13 13.91 12.58 -2.03
N GLY A 14 15.17 12.97 -2.28
CA GLY A 14 15.51 14.29 -2.82
C GLY A 14 14.89 14.51 -4.19
N LEU A 15 15.11 13.59 -5.14
CA LEU A 15 14.53 13.65 -6.48
C LEU A 15 12.99 13.74 -6.47
N LEU A 16 12.35 12.97 -5.58
CA LEU A 16 10.90 13.02 -5.41
C LEU A 16 10.43 14.35 -4.81
N ALA A 17 11.13 14.87 -3.78
CA ALA A 17 10.80 16.14 -3.17
C ALA A 17 10.89 17.29 -4.19
N ASP A 18 11.96 17.32 -4.99
CA ASP A 18 12.19 18.34 -6.01
C ASP A 18 11.16 18.25 -7.15
N ALA A 19 10.77 17.04 -7.56
CA ALA A 19 9.68 16.85 -8.51
C ALA A 19 8.34 17.33 -7.93
N PHE A 20 7.98 16.85 -6.74
CA PHE A 20 6.73 17.21 -6.09
C PHE A 20 6.60 18.72 -5.86
N ALA A 21 7.66 19.37 -5.36
CA ALA A 21 7.66 20.81 -5.11
C ALA A 21 7.43 21.62 -6.39
N ARG A 22 8.03 21.21 -7.53
CA ARG A 22 7.78 21.86 -8.82
C ARG A 22 6.32 21.76 -9.24
N GLY A 23 5.70 20.57 -9.15
CA GLY A 23 4.29 20.41 -9.50
C GLY A 23 3.33 21.19 -8.61
N VAL A 24 3.66 21.34 -7.32
CA VAL A 24 2.91 22.21 -6.38
C VAL A 24 3.01 23.68 -6.82
N ILE A 25 4.22 24.16 -7.11
CA ILE A 25 4.48 25.56 -7.52
C ILE A 25 3.80 25.89 -8.85
N GLU A 26 3.78 24.96 -9.81
CA GLU A 26 3.10 25.12 -11.11
C GLU A 26 1.60 25.43 -10.95
N HIS A 27 1.00 24.99 -9.84
CA HIS A 27 -0.42 25.22 -9.52
C HIS A 27 -0.66 26.44 -8.60
N GLY A 28 0.35 27.29 -8.41
CA GLY A 28 0.26 28.51 -7.59
C GLY A 28 0.23 28.25 -6.08
N ASP A 29 0.59 27.03 -5.65
CA ASP A 29 0.77 26.68 -4.24
C ASP A 29 2.26 26.82 -3.83
N GLU A 30 2.53 26.94 -2.53
CA GLU A 30 3.89 27.08 -2.00
C GLU A 30 4.43 25.72 -1.56
N ALA A 31 5.69 25.42 -1.87
CA ALA A 31 6.37 24.20 -1.43
C ALA A 31 7.65 24.52 -0.65
N VAL A 32 7.80 23.91 0.51
CA VAL A 32 9.04 23.93 1.30
C VAL A 32 9.54 22.51 1.50
N VAL A 33 10.84 22.28 1.32
CA VAL A 33 11.46 20.95 1.53
C VAL A 33 12.26 21.01 2.82
N ARG A 34 11.96 20.11 3.76
CA ARG A 34 12.65 19.97 5.04
C ARG A 34 13.40 18.64 5.10
N GLN A 35 14.61 18.70 5.64
CA GLN A 35 15.34 17.49 6.00
C GLN A 35 14.70 16.91 7.27
N LEU A 36 14.56 15.60 7.32
CA LEU A 36 14.15 14.90 8.53
C LEU A 36 15.41 14.50 9.31
N ASP A 37 15.81 15.33 10.27
CA ASP A 37 16.99 15.19 11.10
C ASP A 37 16.66 15.14 12.60
N GLY A 38 16.65 13.92 13.16
CA GLY A 38 16.39 13.75 14.59
C GLY A 38 14.91 13.87 14.96
N ASP A 39 14.58 14.87 15.78
CA ASP A 39 13.29 14.98 16.47
C ASP A 39 12.10 15.24 15.55
N VAL A 40 10.90 14.95 16.07
CA VAL A 40 9.63 15.19 15.36
C VAL A 40 9.40 16.69 15.24
N GLN A 41 9.52 17.21 14.01
CA GLN A 41 9.19 18.59 13.70
C GLN A 41 7.84 18.65 12.99
N VAL A 42 6.83 19.20 13.65
CA VAL A 42 5.49 19.41 13.09
C VAL A 42 5.54 20.52 12.02
N ALA A 43 4.79 20.40 10.93
CA ALA A 43 4.74 21.42 9.88
C ALA A 43 3.78 22.57 10.24
N SER A 44 3.91 23.15 11.44
CA SER A 44 2.95 24.11 12.02
C SER A 44 2.73 25.40 11.22
N ASP A 45 3.61 25.67 10.27
CA ASP A 45 3.57 26.81 9.37
C ASP A 45 3.09 26.46 7.94
N CYS A 46 2.50 25.27 7.77
CA CYS A 46 2.00 24.73 6.50
C CYS A 46 0.65 24.05 6.69
N GLU A 47 -0.20 24.05 5.65
CA GLU A 47 -1.48 23.33 5.67
C GLU A 47 -1.33 21.82 5.40
N VAL A 48 -0.21 21.41 4.78
CA VAL A 48 0.03 20.03 4.37
C VAL A 48 1.45 19.58 4.70
N ALA A 49 1.60 18.37 5.25
CA ALA A 49 2.86 17.68 5.43
C ALA A 49 2.95 16.44 4.53
N VAL A 50 4.02 16.33 3.75
CA VAL A 50 4.29 15.21 2.85
C VAL A 50 5.45 14.38 3.38
N MET A 51 5.31 13.06 3.42
CA MET A 51 6.35 12.16 3.92
C MET A 51 6.48 10.91 3.05
N VAL A 52 7.71 10.38 2.96
CA VAL A 52 7.99 9.15 2.20
C VAL A 52 7.99 7.90 3.07
N GLY A 53 6.97 7.07 2.90
CA GLY A 53 6.72 5.83 3.62
C GLY A 53 6.37 6.07 5.08
N VAL A 54 6.29 4.97 5.83
CA VAL A 54 6.07 5.02 7.27
C VAL A 54 7.36 5.49 7.95
N LYS A 55 7.58 6.80 8.08
CA LYS A 55 8.77 7.40 8.74
C LYS A 55 8.69 7.23 10.25
N SER A 56 7.75 7.94 10.88
CA SER A 56 7.45 7.96 12.31
C SER A 56 5.95 8.06 12.50
N LYS A 57 5.36 7.17 13.30
CA LYS A 57 3.93 7.24 13.69
C LYS A 57 3.63 8.57 14.35
N GLU A 58 4.51 8.99 15.26
CA GLU A 58 4.37 10.23 16.01
C GLU A 58 4.36 11.45 15.10
N LEU A 59 5.18 11.48 14.04
CA LEU A 59 5.16 12.61 13.10
C LEU A 59 3.83 12.74 12.37
N TYR A 60 3.24 11.65 11.87
CA TYR A 60 1.91 11.70 11.24
C TYR A 60 0.86 12.15 12.26
N GLN A 61 0.88 11.57 13.46
CA GLN A 61 -0.10 11.91 14.51
C GLN A 61 0.04 13.35 15.01
N ALA A 62 1.26 13.86 15.16
CA ALA A 62 1.51 15.22 15.61
C ALA A 62 1.01 16.26 14.58
N ASN A 63 1.21 16.00 13.27
CA ASN A 63 0.62 16.84 12.22
C ASN A 63 -0.92 16.79 12.26
N TRP A 64 -1.54 15.61 12.38
CA TRP A 64 -2.99 15.50 12.51
C TRP A 64 -3.55 16.24 13.73
N ARG A 65 -2.90 16.12 14.90
CA ARG A 65 -3.29 16.85 16.12
C ARG A 65 -3.19 18.36 15.95
N ALA A 66 -2.28 18.84 15.11
CA ALA A 66 -2.12 20.25 14.77
C ALA A 66 -3.08 20.71 13.63
N GLY A 67 -3.99 19.86 13.15
CA GLY A 67 -4.91 20.19 12.06
C GLY A 67 -4.26 20.23 10.67
N ILE A 68 -3.06 19.64 10.53
CA ILE A 68 -2.31 19.60 9.28
C ILE A 68 -2.64 18.32 8.54
N HIS A 69 -3.01 18.45 7.26
CA HIS A 69 -3.24 17.29 6.39
C HIS A 69 -1.93 16.60 6.07
N THR A 70 -1.97 15.28 5.92
CA THR A 70 -0.79 14.48 5.60
C THR A 70 -0.91 13.81 4.25
N ILE A 71 0.18 13.79 3.51
CA ILE A 71 0.31 13.04 2.27
C ILE A 71 1.42 12.01 2.45
N LEU A 72 1.06 10.74 2.39
CA LEU A 72 2.02 9.66 2.31
C LEU A 72 2.36 9.38 0.86
N LEU A 73 3.63 9.54 0.51
CA LEU A 73 4.20 9.00 -0.71
C LEU A 73 4.95 7.73 -0.39
N ASP A 74 4.90 6.75 -1.27
CA ASP A 74 5.79 5.60 -1.14
C ASP A 74 6.05 5.07 -2.53
N LYS A 75 7.00 4.17 -2.56
CA LYS A 75 7.18 3.17 -3.58
C LYS A 75 5.76 2.75 -4.13
N GLY A 76 5.49 2.77 -5.45
CA GLY A 76 4.17 2.48 -6.08
C GLY A 76 3.64 1.04 -6.01
N TYR A 77 2.40 0.83 -6.48
CA TYR A 77 1.73 -0.48 -6.44
C TYR A 77 2.18 -1.38 -7.60
N SER A 78 2.24 -0.85 -8.82
CA SER A 78 2.51 -1.62 -10.04
C SER A 78 3.98 -1.62 -10.45
N ARG A 79 4.90 -1.92 -9.52
CA ARG A 79 6.35 -1.86 -9.77
C ARG A 79 6.89 -2.92 -10.72
N HIS A 80 6.15 -4.02 -10.82
CA HIS A 80 6.60 -5.23 -11.49
C HIS A 80 6.21 -5.24 -12.98
N SER A 81 5.46 -4.25 -13.45
CA SER A 81 4.93 -4.21 -14.81
C SER A 81 5.81 -3.49 -15.85
N ALA A 82 6.90 -2.84 -15.46
CA ALA A 82 7.84 -2.18 -16.37
C ALA A 82 9.20 -2.89 -16.39
N GLY A 83 9.61 -3.42 -17.55
CA GLY A 83 10.95 -3.98 -17.75
C GLY A 83 12.02 -2.89 -17.91
N GLY A 84 13.26 -3.18 -17.52
CA GLY A 84 14.42 -2.29 -17.67
C GLY A 84 15.47 -2.45 -16.54
N PRO A 85 16.76 -2.13 -16.80
CA PRO A 85 17.86 -2.28 -15.83
C PRO A 85 17.80 -1.26 -14.68
N ILE A 86 17.13 -0.13 -14.93
CA ILE A 86 16.68 0.80 -13.90
C ILE A 86 15.17 0.64 -13.86
N LYS A 87 14.58 0.61 -12.67
CA LYS A 87 13.13 0.81 -12.49
C LYS A 87 12.77 2.27 -12.84
N THR A 88 13.15 2.73 -14.04
CA THR A 88 13.06 4.12 -14.56
C THR A 88 11.63 4.65 -14.60
N TRP A 89 10.64 3.78 -14.40
CA TRP A 89 9.22 4.10 -14.31
C TRP A 89 8.68 3.77 -12.91
N GLU A 90 9.46 4.00 -11.84
CA GLU A 90 8.96 3.82 -10.47
C GLU A 90 7.83 4.81 -10.23
N TYR A 91 6.60 4.33 -10.41
CA TYR A 91 5.43 4.97 -9.85
C TYR A 91 5.65 5.14 -8.35
N TRP A 92 5.25 6.29 -7.84
CA TRP A 92 5.10 6.55 -6.42
C TRP A 92 3.63 6.60 -6.09
N ARG A 93 3.19 5.72 -5.19
CA ARG A 93 1.84 5.76 -4.67
C ARG A 93 1.67 6.97 -3.79
N VAL A 94 0.45 7.49 -3.76
CA VAL A 94 0.05 8.59 -2.90
C VAL A 94 -1.19 8.21 -2.09
N SER A 95 -1.26 8.72 -0.87
CA SER A 95 -2.43 8.62 0.00
C SER A 95 -2.55 9.89 0.84
N VAL A 96 -3.73 10.51 0.83
CA VAL A 96 -4.06 11.65 1.70
C VAL A 96 -4.72 11.15 2.97
N ASP A 97 -4.25 11.64 4.13
CA ASP A 97 -4.77 11.34 5.48
C ASP A 97 -5.00 9.86 5.79
N GLY A 98 -4.07 9.04 5.31
CA GLY A 98 -4.10 7.60 5.47
C GLY A 98 -2.85 6.95 4.91
N HIS A 99 -2.62 5.69 5.29
CA HIS A 99 -1.54 4.90 4.74
C HIS A 99 -1.87 4.40 3.33
N HIS A 100 -3.13 4.05 3.09
CA HIS A 100 -3.68 3.78 1.76
C HIS A 100 -4.83 4.74 1.43
N PRO A 101 -5.11 4.98 0.14
CA PRO A 101 -6.19 5.90 -0.29
C PRO A 101 -7.60 5.34 -0.02
N THR A 102 -7.75 4.29 0.80
CA THR A 102 -8.97 3.50 0.98
C THR A 102 -10.19 4.33 1.39
N ARG A 103 -9.98 5.46 2.09
CA ARG A 103 -11.04 6.39 2.51
C ARG A 103 -11.74 7.09 1.34
N TYR A 104 -11.06 7.26 0.20
CA TYR A 104 -11.60 7.97 -0.96
C TYR A 104 -11.50 7.17 -2.27
N LEU A 105 -10.76 6.04 -2.28
CA LEU A 105 -10.44 5.26 -3.49
C LEU A 105 -11.67 4.87 -4.31
N MET A 106 -12.79 4.56 -3.66
CA MET A 106 -14.03 4.15 -4.33
C MET A 106 -15.12 5.22 -4.34
N LYS A 107 -14.86 6.44 -3.83
CA LYS A 107 -15.87 7.52 -3.79
C LYS A 107 -16.17 8.08 -5.18
N THR A 108 -15.13 8.32 -5.98
CA THR A 108 -15.24 8.91 -7.31
C THR A 108 -14.69 7.94 -8.35
N PRO A 109 -15.51 7.46 -9.30
CA PRO A 109 -15.03 6.60 -10.38
C PRO A 109 -14.07 7.39 -11.28
N ARG A 110 -12.92 6.79 -11.58
CA ARG A 110 -11.91 7.33 -12.49
C ARG A 110 -11.98 6.60 -13.83
N PRO A 111 -11.64 7.29 -14.94
CA PRO A 111 -11.56 6.64 -16.24
C PRO A 111 -10.39 5.63 -16.28
N ALA A 112 -10.40 4.77 -17.29
CA ALA A 112 -9.47 3.65 -17.41
C ALA A 112 -8.16 4.01 -18.14
N ASP A 113 -7.99 5.24 -18.60
CA ASP A 113 -6.82 5.75 -19.33
C ASP A 113 -5.48 5.51 -18.60
N ARG A 114 -5.38 5.88 -17.31
CA ARG A 114 -4.18 5.62 -16.51
C ARG A 114 -3.96 4.13 -16.30
N LEU A 115 -5.02 3.36 -16.09
CA LEU A 115 -4.93 1.90 -15.98
C LEU A 115 -4.40 1.26 -17.27
N GLN A 116 -4.84 1.72 -18.44
CA GLN A 116 -4.37 1.21 -19.73
C GLN A 116 -2.86 1.43 -19.91
N ARG A 117 -2.32 2.55 -19.41
CA ARG A 117 -0.87 2.84 -19.41
C ARG A 117 -0.07 1.84 -18.56
N LEU A 118 -0.66 1.28 -17.49
CA LEU A 118 0.01 0.32 -16.60
C LEU A 118 0.18 -1.08 -17.22
N ARG A 119 -0.61 -1.41 -18.26
CA ARG A 119 -0.57 -2.71 -18.97
C ARG A 119 -0.60 -3.93 -18.04
N LEU A 120 -1.39 -3.85 -16.97
CA LEU A 120 -1.49 -4.91 -15.97
C LEU A 120 -2.21 -6.14 -16.55
N LYS A 121 -1.66 -7.32 -16.26
CA LYS A 121 -2.32 -8.60 -16.55
C LYS A 121 -3.17 -9.00 -15.35
N VAL A 122 -4.48 -9.03 -15.54
CA VAL A 122 -5.45 -9.40 -14.48
C VAL A 122 -6.07 -10.74 -14.84
N LYS A 123 -5.78 -11.78 -14.04
CA LYS A 123 -6.36 -13.12 -14.24
C LYS A 123 -7.85 -13.13 -13.81
N PRO A 124 -8.69 -14.03 -14.36
CA PRO A 124 -10.01 -14.31 -13.81
C PRO A 124 -9.92 -14.71 -12.34
N TRP A 125 -10.99 -14.52 -11.57
CA TRP A 125 -11.03 -15.02 -10.20
C TRP A 125 -10.84 -16.54 -10.19
N ARG A 126 -9.98 -17.00 -9.28
CA ARG A 126 -9.77 -18.40 -8.98
C ARG A 126 -10.88 -18.85 -8.03
N THR A 127 -11.62 -19.85 -8.45
CA THR A 127 -12.73 -20.43 -7.68
C THR A 127 -12.31 -21.65 -6.86
N ILE A 128 -11.18 -22.27 -7.20
CA ILE A 128 -10.64 -23.45 -6.51
C ILE A 128 -9.15 -23.20 -6.25
N GLY A 129 -8.75 -23.34 -4.99
CA GLY A 129 -7.36 -23.24 -4.56
C GLY A 129 -7.11 -24.14 -3.35
N ASP A 130 -5.84 -24.45 -3.11
CA ASP A 130 -5.41 -25.50 -2.20
C ASP A 130 -4.95 -24.96 -0.83
N HIS A 131 -4.40 -23.75 -0.76
CA HIS A 131 -3.85 -23.21 0.49
C HIS A 131 -4.18 -21.74 0.73
N ILE A 132 -4.07 -21.30 1.98
CA ILE A 132 -4.26 -19.90 2.39
C ILE A 132 -2.88 -19.25 2.56
N VAL A 133 -2.70 -18.04 2.04
CA VAL A 133 -1.46 -17.28 2.24
C VAL A 133 -1.69 -16.19 3.27
N ILE A 134 -0.93 -16.19 4.36
CA ILE A 134 -0.85 -15.07 5.29
C ILE A 134 0.30 -14.17 4.85
N ALA A 135 -0.04 -13.00 4.28
CA ALA A 135 0.94 -11.97 3.94
C ALA A 135 1.21 -11.10 5.17
N GLY A 136 2.28 -11.46 5.89
CA GLY A 136 2.72 -10.82 7.12
C GLY A 136 3.38 -9.45 6.93
N SER A 137 3.68 -8.82 8.05
CA SER A 137 4.21 -7.46 8.17
C SER A 137 5.58 -7.46 8.87
N SER A 138 6.12 -6.28 9.17
CA SER A 138 7.36 -6.10 9.94
C SER A 138 7.05 -5.45 11.28
N ALA A 139 7.94 -5.55 12.26
CA ALA A 139 7.78 -4.92 13.59
C ALA A 139 7.44 -3.41 13.49
N LYS A 140 8.12 -2.67 12.60
CA LYS A 140 7.83 -1.26 12.33
C LYS A 140 6.37 -1.00 11.90
N TYR A 141 5.81 -1.88 11.10
CA TYR A 141 4.43 -1.75 10.61
C TYR A 141 3.44 -2.06 11.74
N ASN A 142 3.69 -3.12 12.52
CA ASN A 142 2.82 -3.48 13.63
C ASN A 142 2.79 -2.38 14.70
N ALA A 143 3.95 -1.82 15.07
CA ALA A 143 4.03 -0.68 15.97
C ALA A 143 3.26 0.54 15.42
N PHE A 144 3.35 0.81 14.11
CA PHE A 144 2.60 1.91 13.48
C PHE A 144 1.08 1.72 13.64
N TYR A 145 0.58 0.50 13.48
CA TYR A 145 -0.86 0.18 13.59
C TYR A 145 -1.32 -0.22 15.00
N GLY A 146 -0.41 -0.33 15.98
CA GLY A 146 -0.76 -0.83 17.31
C GLY A 146 -1.14 -2.31 17.33
N LEU A 147 -0.59 -3.10 16.42
CA LEU A 147 -0.74 -4.56 16.39
C LEU A 147 0.26 -5.22 17.37
N PRO A 148 -0.03 -6.46 17.83
CA PRO A 148 0.94 -7.29 18.54
C PRO A 148 2.26 -7.45 17.77
N GLU A 149 3.28 -8.01 18.41
CA GLU A 149 4.53 -8.33 17.71
C GLU A 149 4.24 -9.21 16.46
N PRO A 150 4.91 -9.00 15.30
CA PRO A 150 4.60 -9.71 14.06
C PRO A 150 4.47 -11.23 14.16
N THR A 151 5.31 -11.91 14.94
CA THR A 151 5.24 -13.35 15.20
C THR A 151 3.97 -13.68 15.98
N GLU A 152 3.75 -13.04 17.12
CA GLU A 152 2.54 -13.23 17.94
C GLU A 152 1.25 -12.98 17.13
N TYR A 153 1.28 -11.95 16.31
CA TYR A 153 0.16 -11.62 15.43
C TYR A 153 -0.07 -12.72 14.39
N ALA A 154 0.98 -13.20 13.72
CA ALA A 154 0.88 -14.29 12.75
C ALA A 154 0.38 -15.59 13.39
N GLU A 155 0.89 -15.96 14.57
CA GLU A 155 0.41 -17.11 15.34
C GLU A 155 -1.08 -16.99 15.66
N SER A 156 -1.53 -15.80 16.08
CA SER A 156 -2.95 -15.57 16.36
C SER A 156 -3.81 -15.75 15.11
N LEU A 157 -3.33 -15.33 13.95
CA LEU A 157 -4.02 -15.51 12.67
C LEU A 157 -4.09 -16.99 12.29
N VAL A 158 -2.99 -17.74 12.43
CA VAL A 158 -2.97 -19.19 12.15
C VAL A 158 -3.99 -19.91 13.05
N ARG A 159 -3.97 -19.65 14.37
CA ARG A 159 -4.91 -20.24 15.32
C ARG A 159 -6.37 -19.92 14.99
N HIS A 160 -6.68 -18.68 14.64
CA HIS A 160 -8.05 -18.29 14.30
C HIS A 160 -8.51 -18.86 12.95
N LEU A 161 -7.63 -18.89 11.95
CA LEU A 161 -7.95 -19.47 10.64
C LEU A 161 -8.30 -20.96 10.74
N ARG A 162 -7.65 -21.69 11.64
CA ARG A 162 -7.94 -23.10 11.92
C ARG A 162 -9.36 -23.35 12.47
N GLN A 163 -10.05 -22.31 12.95
CA GLN A 163 -11.46 -22.43 13.35
C GLN A 163 -12.42 -22.42 12.15
N PHE A 164 -11.95 -21.98 10.99
CA PHE A 164 -12.77 -21.80 9.78
C PHE A 164 -12.29 -22.64 8.59
N SER A 165 -11.05 -23.13 8.61
CA SER A 165 -10.45 -23.81 7.47
C SER A 165 -9.40 -24.86 7.85
N ASP A 166 -9.50 -26.02 7.19
CA ASP A 166 -8.49 -27.08 7.21
C ASP A 166 -7.42 -26.94 6.13
N ARG A 167 -7.53 -25.93 5.24
CA ARG A 167 -6.55 -25.76 4.15
C ARG A 167 -5.14 -25.53 4.71
N PRO A 168 -4.09 -26.06 4.06
CA PRO A 168 -2.72 -25.67 4.36
C PRO A 168 -2.56 -24.14 4.43
N ILE A 169 -1.75 -23.66 5.37
CA ILE A 169 -1.46 -22.24 5.52
C ILE A 169 0.00 -22.02 5.15
N VAL A 170 0.26 -21.01 4.32
CA VAL A 170 1.60 -20.50 4.02
C VAL A 170 1.75 -19.15 4.71
N TYR A 171 2.69 -19.07 5.65
CA TYR A 171 3.06 -17.81 6.28
C TYR A 171 4.21 -17.15 5.51
N ARG A 172 3.94 -16.00 4.91
CA ARG A 172 4.93 -15.20 4.19
C ARG A 172 5.13 -13.86 4.90
N PRO A 173 6.13 -13.72 5.79
CA PRO A 173 6.50 -12.44 6.38
C PRO A 173 6.99 -11.42 5.33
N LYS A 174 7.18 -10.17 5.75
CA LYS A 174 7.80 -9.16 4.89
C LYS A 174 9.25 -9.58 4.56
N PRO A 175 9.69 -9.66 3.29
CA PRO A 175 11.03 -10.14 2.95
C PRO A 175 12.19 -9.36 3.58
N SER A 176 11.97 -8.09 3.96
CA SER A 176 12.99 -7.26 4.61
C SER A 176 13.02 -7.38 6.14
N TRP A 177 12.13 -8.16 6.75
CA TRP A 177 12.06 -8.33 8.20
C TRP A 177 12.95 -9.50 8.62
N LYS A 178 14.17 -9.17 9.07
CA LYS A 178 15.24 -10.15 9.30
C LYS A 178 14.97 -11.08 10.48
N GLU A 179 14.19 -10.60 11.44
CA GLU A 179 13.82 -11.32 12.66
C GLU A 179 12.60 -12.25 12.46
N ALA A 180 12.16 -12.46 11.22
CA ALA A 180 11.05 -13.35 10.94
C ALA A 180 11.37 -14.81 11.31
N VAL A 181 10.43 -15.46 12.01
CA VAL A 181 10.52 -16.86 12.40
C VAL A 181 9.35 -17.68 11.85
N ALA A 182 9.54 -18.99 11.76
CA ALA A 182 8.49 -19.92 11.38
C ALA A 182 7.37 -19.96 12.43
N ILE A 183 6.15 -20.22 11.98
CA ILE A 183 4.94 -20.33 12.81
C ILE A 183 4.44 -21.76 12.74
N ASP A 184 4.18 -22.37 13.90
CA ASP A 184 3.62 -23.72 13.96
C ASP A 184 2.25 -23.79 13.26
N GLY A 185 1.98 -24.89 12.56
CA GLY A 185 0.76 -25.08 11.76
C GLY A 185 0.72 -24.31 10.41
N ALA A 186 1.82 -23.66 10.01
CA ALA A 186 1.97 -22.99 8.72
C ALA A 186 3.34 -23.28 8.05
N ARG A 187 3.34 -23.45 6.73
CA ARG A 187 4.58 -23.50 5.94
C ARG A 187 5.23 -22.12 5.94
N PHE A 188 6.48 -22.04 6.35
CA PHE A 188 7.22 -20.78 6.38
C PHE A 188 7.81 -20.44 5.00
N SER A 189 7.45 -19.29 4.45
CA SER A 189 7.95 -18.76 3.17
C SER A 189 8.81 -17.53 3.42
N TYR A 190 10.10 -17.76 3.69
CA TYR A 190 11.05 -16.69 4.02
C TYR A 190 12.49 -17.08 3.66
N GLY A 191 13.33 -16.10 3.30
CA GLY A 191 14.78 -16.26 3.16
C GLY A 191 15.28 -17.07 1.95
N GLU A 192 14.52 -18.04 1.44
CA GLU A 192 14.96 -18.99 0.40
C GLU A 192 14.72 -18.54 -1.05
N GLY A 193 14.36 -17.26 -1.26
CA GLY A 193 14.10 -16.72 -2.59
C GLY A 193 12.72 -17.04 -3.16
N GLU A 194 11.83 -17.68 -2.40
CA GLU A 194 10.44 -17.89 -2.82
C GLU A 194 9.74 -16.53 -3.03
N THR A 195 9.30 -16.33 -4.27
CA THR A 195 8.67 -15.10 -4.74
C THR A 195 7.21 -15.04 -4.32
N ILE A 196 6.61 -13.84 -4.40
CA ILE A 196 5.17 -13.72 -4.18
C ILE A 196 4.38 -14.54 -5.20
N ASP A 197 4.78 -14.56 -6.47
CA ASP A 197 4.08 -15.32 -7.51
C ASP A 197 4.07 -16.82 -7.22
N GLN A 198 5.15 -17.36 -6.65
CA GLN A 198 5.24 -18.76 -6.25
C GLN A 198 4.30 -19.11 -5.10
N VAL A 199 4.22 -18.29 -4.04
CA VAL A 199 3.24 -18.55 -2.96
C VAL A 199 1.80 -18.29 -3.39
N LEU A 200 1.57 -17.52 -4.44
CA LEU A 200 0.24 -17.25 -4.97
C LEU A 200 -0.23 -18.34 -5.95
N ASP A 201 0.68 -19.19 -6.43
CA ASP A 201 0.31 -20.32 -7.27
C ASP A 201 -0.48 -21.34 -6.45
N GLY A 202 -1.64 -21.78 -6.95
CA GLY A 202 -2.56 -22.63 -6.18
C GLY A 202 -3.36 -21.94 -5.06
N ALA A 203 -2.92 -20.79 -4.53
CA ALA A 203 -3.54 -20.17 -3.36
C ALA A 203 -5.06 -19.92 -3.50
N HIS A 204 -5.82 -20.34 -2.48
CA HIS A 204 -7.26 -20.11 -2.32
C HIS A 204 -7.58 -18.66 -2.03
N ALA A 205 -6.87 -18.07 -1.06
CA ALA A 205 -7.08 -16.69 -0.62
C ALA A 205 -5.83 -16.12 0.05
N VAL A 206 -5.71 -14.79 0.06
CA VAL A 206 -4.67 -14.08 0.81
C VAL A 206 -5.27 -13.37 2.02
N VAL A 207 -4.71 -13.61 3.20
CA VAL A 207 -5.05 -12.91 4.44
C VAL A 207 -3.97 -11.88 4.73
N THR A 208 -4.35 -10.63 4.98
CA THR A 208 -3.39 -9.60 5.40
C THR A 208 -4.05 -8.49 6.20
N HIS A 209 -3.26 -7.82 7.04
CA HIS A 209 -3.68 -6.55 7.65
C HIS A 209 -3.56 -5.38 6.66
N GLY A 210 -2.40 -5.23 6.02
CA GLY A 210 -2.15 -4.10 5.10
C GLY A 210 -0.95 -4.26 4.18
N SER A 211 -0.62 -5.50 3.82
CA SER A 211 0.43 -5.76 2.84
C SER A 211 -0.03 -5.42 1.42
N ASN A 212 0.85 -4.82 0.63
CA ASN A 212 0.62 -4.65 -0.81
C ASN A 212 0.59 -5.98 -1.59
N ALA A 213 0.94 -7.10 -0.95
CA ALA A 213 0.74 -8.43 -1.55
C ALA A 213 -0.74 -8.68 -1.94
N CYS A 214 -1.71 -8.01 -1.31
CA CYS A 214 -3.11 -8.07 -1.73
C CYS A 214 -3.34 -7.52 -3.15
N PHE A 215 -2.54 -6.54 -3.61
CA PHE A 215 -2.63 -6.04 -4.98
C PHE A 215 -2.19 -7.12 -5.98
N GLU A 216 -1.07 -7.78 -5.70
CA GLU A 216 -0.53 -8.88 -6.53
C GLU A 216 -1.48 -10.08 -6.54
N ALA A 217 -2.06 -10.41 -5.40
CA ALA A 217 -3.10 -11.44 -5.27
C ALA A 217 -4.31 -11.15 -6.17
N VAL A 218 -4.85 -9.93 -6.12
CA VAL A 218 -6.00 -9.54 -6.96
C VAL A 218 -5.65 -9.62 -8.46
N LEU A 219 -4.43 -9.22 -8.86
CA LEU A 219 -3.97 -9.38 -10.24
C LEU A 219 -3.85 -10.85 -10.64
N ALA A 220 -3.40 -11.71 -9.73
CA ALA A 220 -3.34 -13.16 -9.91
C ALA A 220 -4.71 -13.84 -9.87
N GLY A 221 -5.80 -13.09 -9.63
CA GLY A 221 -7.15 -13.62 -9.56
C GLY A 221 -7.46 -14.28 -8.22
N ILE A 222 -6.79 -13.88 -7.14
CA ILE A 222 -6.89 -14.52 -5.83
C ILE A 222 -7.63 -13.56 -4.89
N PRO A 223 -8.79 -13.97 -4.34
CA PRO A 223 -9.53 -13.14 -3.41
C PRO A 223 -8.73 -12.92 -2.11
N CYS A 224 -9.05 -11.83 -1.42
CA CYS A 224 -8.35 -11.45 -0.19
C CYS A 224 -9.32 -11.36 0.99
N VAL A 225 -8.79 -11.59 2.19
CA VAL A 225 -9.37 -11.20 3.47
C VAL A 225 -8.47 -10.11 4.07
N VAL A 226 -8.96 -8.88 4.09
CA VAL A 226 -8.22 -7.69 4.53
C VAL A 226 -8.72 -7.24 5.90
N LEU A 227 -7.89 -7.46 6.92
CA LEU A 227 -8.24 -7.21 8.33
C LEU A 227 -7.98 -5.76 8.76
N GLY A 228 -7.06 -5.07 8.09
CA GLY A 228 -6.60 -3.73 8.46
C GLY A 228 -6.82 -2.71 7.36
N ASP A 229 -5.87 -1.77 7.21
CA ASP A 229 -5.82 -0.85 6.07
C ASP A 229 -4.92 -1.42 4.98
N ALA A 230 -5.53 -1.92 3.90
CA ALA A 230 -4.86 -2.37 2.69
C ALA A 230 -5.61 -1.86 1.46
N VAL A 231 -4.89 -1.62 0.38
CA VAL A 231 -5.45 -1.07 -0.87
C VAL A 231 -6.59 -1.91 -1.46
N ALA A 232 -6.58 -3.23 -1.27
CA ALA A 232 -7.62 -4.13 -1.77
C ALA A 232 -8.86 -4.22 -0.86
N LYS A 233 -8.86 -3.59 0.32
CA LYS A 233 -9.97 -3.67 1.29
C LYS A 233 -11.35 -3.42 0.67
N PRO A 234 -11.56 -2.39 -0.20
CA PRO A 234 -12.89 -2.10 -0.74
C PRO A 234 -13.48 -3.19 -1.64
N ILE A 235 -12.68 -4.17 -2.08
CA ILE A 235 -13.09 -5.28 -2.96
C ILE A 235 -12.84 -6.65 -2.32
N SER A 236 -12.59 -6.70 -1.01
CA SER A 236 -12.18 -7.90 -0.28
C SER A 236 -13.12 -8.21 0.88
N SER A 237 -13.11 -9.46 1.34
CA SER A 237 -13.68 -9.80 2.65
C SER A 237 -12.89 -9.11 3.76
N VAL A 238 -13.55 -8.86 4.90
CA VAL A 238 -12.94 -8.16 6.05
C VAL A 238 -13.00 -8.96 7.35
N LYS A 239 -13.48 -10.21 7.29
CA LYS A 239 -13.59 -11.14 8.41
C LYS A 239 -12.92 -12.46 8.06
N LEU A 240 -12.19 -13.05 9.01
CA LEU A 240 -11.56 -14.36 8.83
C LEU A 240 -12.57 -15.48 8.58
N ALA A 241 -13.79 -15.36 9.11
CA ALA A 241 -14.87 -16.32 8.89
C ALA A 241 -15.27 -16.46 7.41
N ASP A 242 -14.94 -15.49 6.57
CA ASP A 242 -15.23 -15.52 5.14
C ASP A 242 -14.18 -16.33 4.35
N ILE A 243 -13.15 -16.91 5.00
CA ILE A 243 -11.97 -17.45 4.30
C ILE A 243 -12.29 -18.60 3.33
N GLU A 244 -13.34 -19.39 3.58
CA GLU A 244 -13.80 -20.49 2.73
C GLU A 244 -14.60 -20.02 1.51
N SER A 245 -15.14 -18.80 1.57
CA SER A 245 -15.97 -18.21 0.53
C SER A 245 -15.75 -16.70 0.49
N PRO A 246 -14.51 -16.26 0.22
CA PRO A 246 -14.15 -14.85 0.31
C PRO A 246 -14.83 -14.06 -0.81
N LEU A 247 -15.05 -12.77 -0.56
CA LEU A 247 -15.67 -11.88 -1.52
C LEU A 247 -14.89 -11.85 -2.83
N MET A 248 -15.58 -12.20 -3.92
CA MET A 248 -15.13 -12.03 -5.30
C MET A 248 -16.06 -11.05 -6.00
N VAL A 249 -15.70 -9.76 -6.02
CA VAL A 249 -16.52 -8.73 -6.67
C VAL A 249 -16.64 -8.98 -8.18
N LYS A 250 -17.68 -8.40 -8.81
CA LYS A 250 -17.87 -8.52 -10.26
C LYS A 250 -16.68 -7.91 -11.01
N ARG A 251 -16.40 -8.44 -12.22
CA ARG A 251 -15.30 -7.96 -13.08
C ARG A 251 -15.29 -6.43 -13.27
N ARG A 252 -16.48 -5.83 -13.43
CA ARG A 252 -16.63 -4.38 -13.58
C ARG A 252 -16.11 -3.63 -12.36
N ASP A 253 -16.47 -4.07 -11.15
CA ASP A 253 -16.12 -3.38 -9.92
C ASP A 253 -14.62 -3.54 -9.61
N ARG A 254 -14.05 -4.72 -9.91
CA ARG A 254 -12.60 -4.95 -9.86
C ARG A 254 -11.83 -4.05 -10.84
N ASN A 255 -12.33 -3.90 -12.07
CA ASN A 255 -11.72 -3.02 -13.07
C ASN A 255 -11.84 -1.55 -12.66
N GLN A 256 -12.96 -1.14 -12.07
CA GLN A 256 -13.13 0.21 -11.55
C GLN A 256 -12.18 0.49 -10.38
N TRP A 257 -11.99 -0.48 -9.48
CA TRP A 257 -11.00 -0.37 -8.41
C TRP A 257 -9.58 -0.20 -8.96
N LEU A 258 -9.19 -0.99 -9.98
CA LEU A 258 -7.90 -0.83 -10.66
C LEU A 258 -7.75 0.53 -11.34
N ALA A 259 -8.81 1.03 -11.99
CA ALA A 259 -8.82 2.35 -12.62
C ALA A 259 -8.63 3.46 -11.57
N ASN A 260 -9.38 3.41 -10.48
CA ASN A 260 -9.23 4.36 -9.38
C ASN A 260 -7.83 4.31 -8.76
N LEU A 261 -7.26 3.10 -8.63
CA LEU A 261 -5.93 2.93 -8.05
C LEU A 261 -4.81 3.47 -8.96
N ALA A 262 -5.00 3.44 -10.28
CA ALA A 262 -4.07 4.06 -11.23
C ALA A 262 -4.00 5.60 -11.08
N TYR A 263 -5.02 6.22 -10.47
CA TYR A 263 -5.06 7.63 -10.08
C TYR A 263 -4.51 7.90 -8.67
N ALA A 264 -3.98 6.89 -7.99
CA ALA A 264 -3.30 7.02 -6.70
C ALA A 264 -1.82 6.64 -6.78
N GLN A 265 -1.24 6.70 -7.99
CA GLN A 265 0.18 6.54 -8.20
C GLN A 265 0.64 7.26 -9.47
N PHE A 266 1.80 7.89 -9.39
CA PHE A 266 2.32 8.78 -10.43
C PHE A 266 3.83 8.60 -10.61
N THR A 267 4.30 8.84 -11.82
CA THR A 267 5.72 8.86 -12.16
C THR A 267 6.37 10.18 -11.70
N LEU A 268 7.71 10.23 -11.61
CA LEU A 268 8.41 11.48 -11.27
C LEU A 268 8.10 12.63 -12.25
N PRO A 269 8.02 12.42 -13.59
CA PRO A 269 7.57 13.46 -14.51
C PRO A 269 6.18 14.02 -14.17
N GLU A 270 5.21 13.16 -13.86
CA GLU A 270 3.84 13.57 -13.50
C GLU A 270 3.78 14.31 -12.15
N TYR A 271 4.74 14.09 -11.25
CA TYR A 271 4.90 14.96 -10.09
C TYR A 271 5.53 16.31 -10.46
N ALA A 272 6.50 16.32 -11.38
CA ALA A 272 7.25 17.50 -11.76
C ALA A 272 6.45 18.49 -12.61
N ASP A 273 5.60 18.01 -13.51
CA ASP A 273 4.70 18.83 -14.34
C ASP A 273 3.39 19.22 -13.64
N GLY A 274 3.13 18.65 -12.46
CA GLY A 274 1.98 18.96 -11.64
C GLY A 274 0.71 18.15 -11.93
N GLU A 275 0.70 17.22 -12.91
CA GLU A 275 -0.47 16.35 -13.17
C GLU A 275 -0.90 15.59 -11.90
N ALA A 276 0.06 15.06 -11.16
CA ALA A 276 -0.19 14.37 -9.89
C ALA A 276 -0.84 15.32 -8.87
N TRP A 277 -0.34 16.54 -8.76
CA TRP A 277 -0.82 17.51 -7.79
C TRP A 277 -2.26 17.95 -8.07
N GLN A 278 -2.61 18.17 -9.34
CA GLN A 278 -3.97 18.45 -9.78
C GLN A 278 -4.98 17.40 -9.29
N ILE A 279 -4.56 16.13 -9.22
CA ILE A 279 -5.39 15.01 -8.77
C ILE A 279 -5.40 14.86 -7.24
N ILE A 280 -4.24 15.08 -6.60
CA ILE A 280 -4.07 14.92 -5.14
C ILE A 280 -4.75 16.05 -4.38
N ARG A 281 -4.55 17.30 -4.81
CA ARG A 281 -4.97 18.51 -4.11
C ARG A 281 -6.46 18.53 -3.73
N PRO A 282 -7.41 18.14 -4.61
CA PRO A 282 -8.83 18.06 -4.24
C PRO A 282 -9.15 17.03 -3.14
N GLN A 283 -8.30 16.01 -2.93
CA GLN A 283 -8.53 14.98 -1.89
C GLN A 283 -8.18 15.49 -0.49
N ILE A 284 -7.50 16.63 -0.37
CA ILE A 284 -7.14 17.25 0.92
C ILE A 284 -8.38 17.88 1.56
N TYR A 285 -9.33 18.35 0.75
CA TYR A 285 -10.52 19.09 1.20
C TYR A 285 -11.84 18.30 1.06
N GLY A 286 -11.80 17.02 0.62
CA GLY A 286 -12.98 16.24 0.18
C GLY A 286 -13.20 14.88 0.82
#